data_AF-A0A087M7V3-F1
#
_entry.id   AF-A0A087M7V3-F1
#
_cell.length_a   1.000
_cell.length_b   1.000
_cell.length_c   1.000
_cell.angle_alpha   90.00
_cell.angle_beta   90.00
_cell.angle_gamma   90.00
#
_symmetry.space_group_name_H-M   'P 1'
#
loop_
_entity.id
_entity.type
_entity.pdbx_description
1 polymer ?
#
loop_
_entity_poly.entity_id
_entity_poly.type
_entity_poly.pdbx_seq_one_letter_code
_entity_poly.pdbx_strand_id
1 'polypeptide(L)'
;MSSIKQGYKQTKVGIIPEDWEVVNFDELKDKTDKHSITGGPFGSDLKSEHYTISGVRVIQLQNIGDGGFINKEFIYTSEEKANELKNCLIYPNEIILAKIVNFTQSFQPFHKHVSTFLT
;
A
#
# COMPACT_ATOMS: atom_id res chain seq x y z
N MET A 1 -24.56 29.68 -15.07
CA MET A 1 -24.47 28.33 -14.48
C MET A 1 -23.79 27.44 -15.51
N SER A 2 -22.66 26.82 -15.16
CA SER A 2 -21.96 25.89 -16.06
C SER A 2 -22.86 24.67 -16.30
N SER A 3 -23.17 24.38 -17.57
CA SER A 3 -23.89 23.15 -17.92
C SER A 3 -22.93 21.97 -17.84
N ILE A 4 -23.36 20.92 -17.16
CA ILE A 4 -22.63 19.64 -17.11
C ILE A 4 -22.72 19.00 -18.50
N LYS A 5 -21.59 18.51 -19.02
CA LYS A 5 -21.53 17.84 -20.32
C LYS A 5 -22.33 16.53 -20.27
N GLN A 6 -23.02 16.18 -21.35
CA GLN A 6 -23.68 14.89 -21.51
C GLN A 6 -22.70 13.72 -21.22
N GLY A 7 -23.14 12.72 -20.46
CA GLY A 7 -22.32 11.59 -20.01
C GLY A 7 -21.52 11.84 -18.72
N TYR A 8 -21.79 12.95 -18.02
CA TYR A 8 -21.17 13.29 -16.74
C TYR A 8 -22.23 13.65 -15.70
N LYS A 9 -21.90 13.45 -14.42
CA LYS A 9 -22.77 13.78 -13.28
C LYS A 9 -22.01 14.57 -12.22
N GLN A 10 -22.71 15.49 -11.54
CA GLN A 10 -22.19 16.18 -10.36
C GLN A 10 -22.32 15.27 -9.14
N THR A 11 -21.23 15.12 -8.39
CA THR A 11 -21.20 14.37 -7.13
C THR A 11 -20.54 15.19 -6.03
N LYS A 12 -20.46 14.62 -4.82
CA LYS A 12 -19.74 15.22 -3.68
C LYS A 12 -18.24 15.40 -3.91
N VAL A 13 -17.64 14.65 -4.85
CA VAL A 13 -16.20 14.70 -5.17
C VAL A 13 -15.91 15.48 -6.47
N GLY A 14 -16.93 16.08 -7.08
CA GLY A 14 -16.81 16.83 -8.33
C GLY A 14 -17.62 16.20 -9.48
N ILE A 15 -17.33 16.67 -10.70
CA ILE A 15 -17.93 16.16 -11.93
C ILE A 15 -17.16 14.91 -12.36
N ILE A 16 -17.86 13.78 -12.46
CA ILE A 16 -17.30 12.49 -12.88
C ILE A 16 -18.14 11.89 -14.02
N PRO A 17 -17.60 10.92 -14.78
CA PRO A 17 -18.38 10.18 -15.77
C PRO A 17 -19.65 9.57 -15.16
N GLU A 18 -20.71 9.51 -15.95
CA GLU A 18 -22.03 9.04 -15.49
C GLU A 18 -22.03 7.57 -15.07
N ASP A 19 -21.17 6.76 -15.69
CA ASP A 19 -20.94 5.34 -15.42
C ASP A 19 -20.05 5.07 -14.19
N TRP A 20 -19.38 6.09 -13.65
CA TRP A 20 -18.54 5.94 -12.47
C TRP A 20 -19.34 6.00 -11.17
N GLU A 21 -19.02 5.16 -10.21
CA GLU A 21 -19.65 5.16 -8.89
C GLU A 21 -18.72 5.74 -7.83
N VAL A 22 -19.30 6.52 -6.90
CA VAL A 22 -18.57 7.05 -5.75
C VAL A 22 -18.76 6.10 -4.58
N VAL A 23 -17.74 5.30 -4.31
CA VAL A 23 -17.73 4.32 -3.20
C VAL A 23 -16.89 4.80 -2.03
N ASN A 24 -17.13 4.27 -0.84
CA ASN A 24 -16.20 4.42 0.28
C ASN A 24 -14.94 3.57 0.02
N PHE A 25 -13.76 4.05 0.46
CA PHE A 25 -12.51 3.30 0.34
C PHE A 25 -12.61 1.92 1.03
N ASP A 26 -13.36 1.82 2.13
CA ASP A 26 -13.61 0.56 2.83
C ASP A 26 -14.36 -0.47 1.99
N GLU A 27 -15.09 -0.05 0.95
CA GLU A 27 -15.81 -0.95 0.05
C GLU A 27 -14.90 -1.61 -0.99
N LEU A 28 -13.70 -1.05 -1.22
CA LEU A 28 -12.71 -1.59 -2.16
C LEU A 28 -11.91 -2.76 -1.58
N LYS A 29 -11.94 -2.93 -0.26
CA LYS A 29 -11.17 -3.96 0.43
C LYS A 29 -11.77 -5.34 0.21
N ASP A 30 -10.94 -6.38 0.31
CA ASP A 30 -11.43 -7.75 0.32
C ASP A 30 -12.30 -7.97 1.57
N LYS A 31 -13.59 -8.27 1.36
CA LYS A 31 -14.57 -8.45 2.44
C LYS A 31 -14.33 -9.72 3.25
N THR A 32 -13.56 -10.66 2.71
CA THR A 32 -13.20 -11.92 3.38
C THR A 32 -11.96 -11.79 4.26
N ASP A 33 -11.13 -10.76 4.01
CA ASP A 33 -9.93 -10.48 4.77
C ASP A 33 -10.05 -9.15 5.53
N LYS A 34 -10.10 -9.23 6.86
CA LYS A 34 -10.15 -8.06 7.75
C LYS A 34 -8.85 -7.23 7.72
N HIS A 35 -7.76 -7.78 7.21
CA HIS A 35 -6.46 -7.14 7.09
C HIS A 35 -6.12 -6.70 5.66
N SER A 36 -7.09 -6.77 4.73
CA SER A 36 -6.92 -6.35 3.34
C SER A 36 -6.55 -4.88 3.15
N ILE A 37 -6.77 -4.06 4.19
CA ILE A 37 -6.15 -2.74 4.33
C ILE A 37 -5.48 -2.72 5.70
N THR A 38 -4.15 -2.75 5.68
CA THR A 38 -3.32 -2.80 6.89
C THR A 38 -2.26 -1.71 6.84
N GLY A 39 -1.83 -1.28 8.03
CA GLY A 39 -0.64 -0.46 8.17
C GLY A 39 0.59 -1.35 8.34
N GLY A 40 1.76 -0.82 8.00
CA GLY A 40 3.02 -1.44 8.42
C GLY A 40 3.15 -1.50 9.95
N PRO A 41 4.00 -2.39 10.49
CA PRO A 41 4.43 -2.48 11.87
C PRO A 41 5.35 -1.28 12.19
N PHE A 42 4.77 -0.08 12.27
CA PHE A 42 5.53 1.14 12.53
C PHE A 42 5.99 1.22 14.00
N GLY A 43 7.31 1.33 14.20
CA GLY A 43 7.93 1.89 15.41
C GLY A 43 8.05 0.98 16.65
N SER A 44 7.15 0.02 16.86
CA SER A 44 7.21 -0.89 18.02
C SER A 44 7.44 -2.35 17.66
N ASP A 45 6.88 -2.80 16.55
CA ASP A 45 6.70 -4.22 16.28
C ASP A 45 7.84 -4.81 15.44
N LEU A 46 8.49 -3.97 14.63
CA LEU A 46 9.72 -4.29 13.91
C LEU A 46 10.78 -3.21 14.18
N LYS A 47 11.80 -3.58 14.96
CA LYS A 47 12.92 -2.71 15.36
C LYS A 47 14.23 -3.14 14.70
N SER A 48 15.23 -2.27 14.73
CA SER A 48 16.56 -2.54 14.17
C SER A 48 17.23 -3.79 14.74
N GLU A 49 16.95 -4.17 15.98
CA GLU A 49 17.44 -5.42 16.61
C GLU A 49 16.90 -6.69 15.94
N HIS A 50 15.77 -6.58 15.22
CA HIS A 50 15.17 -7.69 14.46
C HIS A 50 15.70 -7.75 13.02
N TYR A 51 16.60 -6.83 12.63
CA TYR A 51 17.16 -6.83 11.29
C TYR A 51 18.22 -7.90 11.15
N THR A 52 18.16 -8.61 10.04
CA THR A 52 19.06 -9.71 9.70
C THR A 52 19.79 -9.43 8.39
N ILE A 53 20.86 -10.18 8.13
CA ILE A 53 21.63 -10.09 6.89
C ILE A 53 20.86 -10.71 5.71
N SER A 54 19.94 -11.64 5.99
CA SER A 54 19.12 -12.34 5.01
C SER A 54 17.80 -12.80 5.63
N GLY A 55 16.82 -13.11 4.80
CA GLY A 55 15.49 -13.57 5.23
C GLY A 55 14.38 -12.88 4.43
N VAL A 56 13.32 -12.50 5.12
CA VAL A 56 12.16 -11.81 4.52
C VAL A 56 12.49 -10.34 4.34
N ARG A 57 12.24 -9.79 3.14
CA ARG A 57 12.53 -8.38 2.82
C ARG A 57 11.59 -7.46 3.59
N VAL A 58 12.13 -6.40 4.15
CA VAL A 58 11.34 -5.31 4.75
C VAL A 58 11.30 -4.14 3.77
N ILE A 59 10.10 -3.63 3.47
CA ILE A 59 9.89 -2.46 2.63
C ILE A 59 9.90 -1.23 3.53
N GLN A 60 10.85 -0.34 3.29
CA GLN A 60 10.94 0.95 3.97
C GLN A 60 10.43 2.07 3.05
N LEU A 61 10.22 3.27 3.60
CA LEU A 61 9.81 4.44 2.82
C LEU A 61 10.75 4.72 1.63
N GLN A 62 12.06 4.48 1.78
CA GLN A 62 13.04 4.64 0.70
C GLN A 62 12.84 3.68 -0.48
N ASN A 63 12.11 2.58 -0.29
CA ASN A 63 11.79 1.63 -1.34
C ASN A 63 10.54 2.06 -2.15
N ILE A 64 9.83 3.10 -1.72
CA ILE A 64 8.64 3.63 -2.38
C ILE A 64 9.03 4.92 -3.11
N GLY A 65 9.14 4.85 -4.44
CA GLY A 65 9.44 6.00 -5.29
C GLY A 65 8.20 6.62 -5.93
N ASP A 66 8.40 7.72 -6.65
CA ASP A 66 7.31 8.35 -7.42
C ASP A 66 6.96 7.49 -8.64
N GLY A 67 5.74 6.99 -8.68
CA GLY A 67 5.28 6.17 -9.81
C GLY A 67 5.83 4.74 -9.84
N GLY A 68 6.67 4.32 -8.87
CA GLY A 68 7.33 3.02 -8.96
C GLY A 68 8.05 2.55 -7.69
N PHE A 69 8.31 1.24 -7.64
CA PHE A 69 9.01 0.61 -6.53
C PHE A 69 10.53 0.60 -6.75
N ILE A 70 11.27 1.06 -5.75
CA ILE A 70 12.73 1.08 -5.74
C ILE A 70 13.21 -0.26 -5.19
N ASN A 71 13.43 -1.21 -6.10
CA ASN A 71 13.87 -2.58 -5.79
C ASN A 71 15.39 -2.66 -5.52
N LYS A 72 15.88 -1.90 -4.54
CA LYS A 72 17.30 -1.83 -4.14
C LYS A 72 17.40 -1.64 -2.63
N GLU A 73 18.58 -1.94 -2.07
CA GLU A 73 18.94 -1.59 -0.68
C GLU A 73 17.90 -2.05 0.35
N PHE A 74 17.67 -3.37 0.38
CA PHE A 74 16.78 -3.98 1.35
C PHE A 74 17.48 -4.28 2.67
N ILE A 75 16.73 -4.12 3.75
CA ILE A 75 16.98 -4.81 5.00
C ILE A 75 16.10 -6.06 5.07
N TYR A 76 16.47 -6.99 5.93
CA TYR A 76 15.76 -8.25 6.10
C TYR A 76 15.36 -8.45 7.55
N THR A 77 14.39 -9.33 7.78
CA THR A 77 14.10 -9.89 9.10
C THR A 77 13.98 -11.41 9.00
N SER A 78 13.97 -12.10 10.14
CA SER A 78 13.82 -13.56 10.18
C SER A 78 12.42 -13.99 9.71
N GLU A 79 12.31 -15.22 9.21
CA GLU A 79 11.00 -15.80 8.88
C GLU A 79 10.08 -15.89 10.10
N GLU A 80 10.64 -16.20 11.27
CA GLU A 80 9.92 -16.21 12.55
C GLU A 80 9.27 -14.85 12.81
N LYS A 81 10.04 -13.75 12.68
CA LYS A 81 9.51 -12.41 12.89
C LYS A 81 8.48 -11.99 11.85
N ALA A 82 8.70 -12.37 10.59
CA ALA A 82 7.73 -12.15 9.52
C ALA A 82 6.41 -12.89 9.77
N ASN A 83 6.47 -14.10 10.32
CA ASN A 83 5.29 -14.89 10.69
C ASN A 83 4.52 -14.28 11.87
N GLU A 84 5.21 -13.68 12.85
CA GLU A 84 4.56 -12.89 13.91
C GLU A 84 3.76 -11.71 13.32
N LEU A 85 4.30 -11.10 12.26
CA LEU A 85 3.76 -9.91 11.60
C LEU A 85 3.00 -10.25 10.30
N LYS A 86 2.39 -11.44 10.24
CA LYS A 86 1.72 -11.97 9.04
C LYS A 86 0.70 -11.02 8.38
N ASN A 87 0.08 -10.15 9.17
CA ASN A 87 -0.93 -9.18 8.72
C ASN A 87 -0.32 -7.94 8.03
N CYS A 88 1.00 -7.81 8.01
CA CYS A 88 1.73 -6.75 7.31
C CYS A 88 2.51 -7.32 6.11
N LEU A 89 2.33 -8.62 5.83
CA LEU A 89 2.94 -9.24 4.66
C LEU A 89 2.27 -8.74 3.40
N ILE A 90 3.08 -8.43 2.41
CA ILE A 90 2.65 -7.97 1.11
C ILE A 90 3.22 -8.87 0.01
N TYR A 91 2.40 -9.07 -1.01
CA TYR A 91 2.61 -9.96 -2.13
C TYR A 91 2.57 -9.20 -3.46
N PRO A 92 3.10 -9.81 -4.54
CA PRO A 92 3.02 -9.20 -5.86
C PRO A 92 1.59 -8.80 -6.25
N ASN A 93 1.44 -7.61 -6.85
CA ASN A 93 0.18 -6.99 -7.27
C ASN A 93 -0.64 -6.28 -6.19
N GLU A 94 -0.17 -6.23 -4.95
CA GLU A 94 -0.78 -5.40 -3.92
C GLU A 94 -0.29 -3.94 -4.02
N ILE A 95 -1.01 -3.00 -3.38
CA ILE A 95 -0.72 -1.57 -3.46
C ILE A 95 -0.15 -1.10 -2.12
N ILE A 96 0.98 -0.38 -2.16
CA ILE A 96 1.57 0.28 -0.98
C ILE A 96 1.35 1.78 -1.10
N LEU A 97 0.93 2.39 0.01
CA LEU A 97 0.79 3.84 0.12
C LEU A 97 1.72 4.38 1.19
N ALA A 98 2.66 5.23 0.78
CA ALA A 98 3.50 5.96 1.73
C ALA A 98 2.68 7.12 2.32
N LYS A 99 2.39 7.04 3.62
CA LYS A 99 1.86 8.18 4.38
C LYS A 99 3.00 8.84 5.14
N ILE A 100 3.60 9.86 4.54
CA ILE A 100 4.59 10.70 5.21
C ILE A 100 3.83 11.87 5.87
N VAL A 101 4.03 12.08 7.18
CA VAL A 101 3.33 13.13 7.93
C VAL A 101 3.77 14.55 7.51
N ASN A 102 4.79 14.67 6.64
CA ASN A 102 5.12 15.89 5.94
C ASN A 102 5.42 15.54 4.46
N PHE A 103 4.66 16.13 3.54
CA PHE A 103 4.61 15.91 2.08
C PHE A 103 3.72 14.76 1.58
N THR A 104 2.66 15.18 0.87
CA THR A 104 1.76 14.39 0.00
C THR A 104 2.54 13.66 -1.10
N GLN A 105 2.43 12.33 -1.20
CA GLN A 105 2.76 11.60 -2.43
C GLN A 105 1.84 10.39 -2.69
N SER A 106 1.86 9.94 -3.93
CA SER A 106 0.83 9.32 -4.78
C SER A 106 0.68 7.79 -4.66
N PHE A 107 -0.51 7.29 -5.04
CA PHE A 107 -0.92 5.88 -5.12
C PHE A 107 -0.34 5.16 -6.35
N GLN A 108 0.13 3.89 -6.31
CA GLN A 108 0.38 3.06 -7.52
C GLN A 108 0.42 1.51 -7.28
N PRO A 109 0.01 0.67 -8.28
CA PRO A 109 0.01 -0.80 -8.21
C PRO A 109 1.34 -1.49 -8.60
N PHE A 110 1.63 -2.64 -7.97
CA PHE A 110 2.84 -3.46 -8.19
C PHE A 110 2.69 -4.46 -9.34
N HIS A 111 3.73 -4.70 -10.14
CA HIS A 111 3.76 -5.83 -11.08
C HIS A 111 5.18 -6.44 -11.18
N LYS A 112 5.36 -7.64 -10.56
CA LYS A 112 6.21 -8.80 -10.93
C LYS A 112 6.95 -9.49 -9.77
N HIS A 113 6.78 -10.82 -9.76
CA HIS A 113 7.59 -11.95 -9.25
C HIS A 113 8.12 -11.93 -7.79
N VAL A 114 7.39 -12.73 -6.99
CA VAL A 114 7.73 -13.46 -5.74
C VAL A 114 8.84 -12.86 -4.88
N SER A 115 8.44 -12.20 -3.80
CA SER A 115 8.85 -12.54 -2.44
C SER A 115 7.79 -11.98 -1.50
N THR A 116 7.58 -12.63 -0.38
CA THR A 116 6.86 -12.04 0.75
C THR A 116 7.65 -10.82 1.22
N PHE A 117 7.00 -9.68 1.42
CA PHE A 117 7.64 -8.52 2.05
C PHE A 117 6.87 -8.12 3.29
N LEU A 118 7.53 -7.50 4.25
CA LEU A 118 6.91 -6.90 5.42
C LEU A 118 6.93 -5.38 5.23
N THR A 119 5.77 -4.72 5.37
CA THR A 119 5.72 -3.24 5.50
C THR A 119 6.17 -2.79 6.88
#